data_AF-A0A3D1P274-F1
#
_entry.id   AF-A0A3D1P274-F1
#
_cell.length_a   1.000
_cell.length_b   1.000
_cell.length_c   1.000
_cell.angle_alpha   90.00
_cell.angle_beta   90.00
_cell.angle_gamma   90.00
#
_symmetry.space_group_name_H-M   'P 1'
#
loop_
_entity.id
_entity.type
_entity.pdbx_description
1 polymer ?
#
loop_
_entity_poly.entity_id
_entity_poly.type
_entity_poly.pdbx_seq_one_letter_code
_entity_poly.pdbx_strand_id
1 'polypeptide(L)'
;MNKPAVIQLRLPRSVKDGVERWAKLDGTSMNQLIASAVAEKLSALETADFFERRANQADLAAFDRIFDRAGGTDTREGDELPKGYRRTGR
;
A
#
# COMPACT_ATOMS: atom_id res chain seq x y z
N MET A 1 -24.60 15.91 7.56
CA MET A 1 -24.70 14.82 8.55
C MET A 1 -24.25 13.53 7.86
N ASN A 2 -23.12 12.93 8.27
CA ASN A 2 -22.67 11.66 7.70
C ASN A 2 -23.57 10.54 8.26
N LYS A 3 -24.51 10.06 7.45
CA LYS A 3 -25.46 9.02 7.88
C LYS A 3 -24.80 7.66 7.65
N PRO A 4 -24.66 6.80 8.68
CA PRO A 4 -24.02 5.51 8.49
C PRO A 4 -24.82 4.68 7.48
N ALA A 5 -24.14 4.16 6.46
CA ALA A 5 -24.73 3.26 5.48
C ALA A 5 -24.78 1.84 6.05
N VAL A 6 -25.94 1.19 5.97
CA VAL A 6 -26.12 -0.20 6.39
C VAL A 6 -25.97 -1.11 5.18
N ILE A 7 -25.01 -2.03 5.23
CA ILE A 7 -24.76 -3.01 4.16
C ILE A 7 -25.17 -4.39 4.66
N GLN A 8 -26.11 -5.04 3.97
CA GLN A 8 -26.52 -6.42 4.24
C GLN A 8 -25.67 -7.38 3.39
N LEU A 9 -24.89 -8.24 4.05
CA LEU A 9 -23.97 -9.16 3.40
C LEU A 9 -24.37 -10.61 3.67
N ARG A 10 -24.29 -11.46 2.64
CA ARG A 10 -24.39 -12.93 2.79
C ARG A 10 -23.00 -13.52 2.70
N LEU A 11 -22.48 -13.99 3.83
CA LEU A 11 -21.15 -14.60 3.92
C LEU A 11 -21.27 -16.13 3.95
N PRO A 12 -20.34 -16.87 3.33
CA PRO A 12 -20.20 -18.30 3.58
C PRO A 12 -20.02 -18.58 5.07
N ARG A 13 -20.56 -19.71 5.56
CA ARG A 13 -20.55 -20.05 6.99
C ARG A 13 -19.14 -20.05 7.57
N SER A 14 -18.17 -20.64 6.87
CA SER A 14 -16.76 -20.67 7.28
C SER A 14 -16.15 -19.28 7.48
N VAL A 15 -16.54 -18.30 6.65
CA VAL A 15 -16.08 -16.92 6.75
C VAL A 15 -16.71 -16.23 7.95
N LYS A 16 -18.02 -16.40 8.15
CA LYS A 16 -18.71 -15.87 9.34
C LYS A 16 -18.05 -16.38 10.62
N ASP A 17 -17.79 -17.69 10.69
CA ASP A 17 -17.17 -18.33 11.85
C ASP A 17 -15.75 -17.77 12.09
N GLY A 18 -15.01 -17.50 11.02
CA GLY A 18 -13.70 -16.83 11.10
C GLY A 18 -13.81 -15.41 11.68
N VAL A 19 -14.69 -14.58 11.13
CA VAL A 19 -14.93 -13.21 11.61
C VAL A 19 -15.35 -13.20 13.07
N GLU A 20 -16.23 -14.10 13.48
CA GLU A 20 -16.70 -14.21 14.86
C GLU A 20 -15.57 -14.57 15.83
N ARG A 21 -14.71 -15.53 15.47
CA ARG A 21 -13.54 -15.89 16.28
C ARG A 21 -12.57 -14.73 16.44
N TRP A 22 -12.23 -14.05 15.35
CA TRP A 22 -11.29 -12.92 15.38
C TRP A 22 -11.86 -11.72 16.12
N ALA A 23 -13.13 -11.39 15.92
CA ALA A 23 -13.79 -10.30 16.64
C ALA A 23 -13.73 -10.53 18.16
N LYS A 24 -13.92 -11.77 18.61
CA LYS A 24 -13.79 -12.14 20.02
C LYS A 24 -12.35 -12.00 20.54
N LEU A 25 -11.35 -12.41 19.76
CA LEU A 25 -9.94 -12.27 20.14
C LEU A 25 -9.52 -10.80 20.25
N ASP A 26 -9.96 -9.97 19.31
CA ASP A 26 -9.66 -8.53 19.26
C ASP A 26 -10.54 -7.70 20.20
N GLY A 27 -11.49 -8.32 20.93
CA GLY A 27 -12.38 -7.62 21.86
C GLY A 27 -13.34 -6.64 21.19
N THR A 28 -13.69 -6.87 19.92
CA THR A 28 -14.49 -5.99 19.08
C THR A 28 -15.78 -6.67 18.60
N SER A 29 -16.74 -5.91 18.10
CA SER A 29 -17.91 -6.50 17.44
C SER A 29 -17.57 -7.01 16.03
N MET A 30 -18.31 -8.02 15.54
CA MET A 30 -18.16 -8.48 14.16
C MET A 30 -18.33 -7.34 13.14
N ASN A 31 -19.27 -6.43 13.37
CA ASN A 31 -19.51 -5.31 12.45
C ASN A 31 -18.33 -4.34 12.40
N GLN A 32 -17.70 -4.06 13.56
CA GLN A 32 -16.51 -3.22 13.61
C GLN A 32 -15.32 -3.89 12.93
N LEU A 33 -15.12 -5.20 13.14
CA LEU A 33 -14.07 -5.96 12.47
C LEU A 33 -14.29 -5.99 10.94
N ILE A 34 -15.53 -6.20 10.49
CA ILE A 34 -15.86 -6.17 9.05
C ILE A 34 -15.61 -4.77 8.49
N ALA A 35 -16.05 -3.72 9.18
CA ALA A 35 -15.85 -2.35 8.74
C ALA A 35 -14.36 -1.98 8.63
N SER A 36 -13.53 -2.37 9.60
CA SER A 36 -12.09 -2.13 9.55
C SER A 36 -11.42 -2.91 8.42
N ALA A 37 -11.77 -4.19 8.24
CA ALA A 37 -11.23 -5.02 7.16
C ALA A 37 -11.60 -4.46 5.76
N VAL A 38 -12.83 -3.96 5.59
CA VAL A 38 -13.25 -3.30 4.35
C VAL A 38 -12.46 -2.01 4.12
N ALA A 39 -12.30 -1.17 5.15
CA ALA A 39 -11.52 0.06 5.06
C ALA A 39 -10.06 -0.22 4.69
N GLU A 40 -9.45 -1.23 5.31
CA GLU A 40 -8.08 -1.66 5.01
C GLU A 40 -7.95 -2.15 3.57
N LYS A 41 -8.90 -2.99 3.10
CA LYS A 41 -8.89 -3.49 1.72
C LYS A 41 -9.04 -2.35 0.71
N LEU A 42 -9.92 -1.39 0.96
CA LEU A 42 -10.09 -0.22 0.10
C LEU A 42 -8.81 0.62 0.06
N SER A 43 -8.22 0.92 1.23
CA SER A 43 -6.96 1.65 1.32
C SER A 43 -5.84 0.98 0.52
N ALA A 44 -5.72 -0.35 0.61
CA ALA A 44 -4.73 -1.11 -0.15
C ALA A 44 -4.96 -1.03 -1.68
N LEU A 45 -6.22 -1.12 -2.12
CA LEU A 45 -6.58 -1.04 -3.54
C LEU A 45 -6.35 0.37 -4.11
N GLU A 46 -6.77 1.40 -3.38
CA GLU A 46 -6.58 2.80 -3.76
C GLU A 46 -5.09 3.17 -3.80
N THR A 47 -4.31 2.66 -2.84
CA THR A 47 -2.85 2.85 -2.83
C THR A 47 -2.20 2.22 -4.06
N ALA A 48 -2.62 1.00 -4.44
CA ALA A 48 -2.12 0.34 -5.64
C ALA A 48 -2.46 1.15 -6.91
N ASP A 49 -3.71 1.59 -7.08
CA ASP A 49 -4.13 2.43 -8.21
C ASP A 49 -3.36 3.75 -8.27
N PHE A 50 -3.18 4.40 -7.12
CA PHE A 50 -2.41 5.64 -7.04
C PHE A 50 -0.98 5.47 -7.55
N PHE A 51 -0.28 4.42 -7.11
CA PHE A 51 1.10 4.19 -7.52
C PHE A 51 1.21 3.79 -8.99
N GLU A 52 0.26 3.01 -9.52
CA GLU A 52 0.22 2.66 -10.94
C GLU A 52 0.05 3.93 -11.80
N ARG A 53 -0.95 4.75 -11.47
CA ARG A 53 -1.19 6.02 -12.17
C ARG A 53 0.00 6.98 -12.07
N ARG A 54 0.62 7.06 -10.90
CA ARG A 54 1.80 7.91 -10.68
C ARG A 54 3.02 7.41 -11.46
N ALA A 55 3.25 6.10 -11.50
CA ALA A 55 4.34 5.51 -12.27
C ALA A 55 4.20 5.79 -13.77
N ASN A 56 2.98 5.72 -14.32
CA ASN A 56 2.70 6.06 -15.72
C ASN A 56 2.99 7.52 -16.08
N GLN A 57 3.06 8.41 -15.10
CA GLN A 57 3.39 9.82 -15.28
C GLN A 57 4.87 10.13 -14.99
N ALA A 58 5.68 9.13 -14.66
CA ALA A 58 7.07 9.33 -14.32
C ALA A 58 7.90 9.67 -15.58
N ASP A 59 8.64 10.78 -15.52
CA ASP A 59 9.70 11.09 -16.49
C ASP A 59 11.03 10.58 -15.93
N LEU A 60 11.40 9.37 -16.32
CA LEU A 60 12.66 8.74 -15.90
C LEU A 60 13.89 9.49 -16.44
N ALA A 61 13.77 10.15 -17.59
CA ALA A 61 14.87 10.96 -18.12
C ALA A 61 15.07 12.23 -17.30
N ALA A 62 13.99 12.87 -16.84
CA ALA A 62 14.08 13.97 -15.88
C ALA A 62 14.65 13.52 -14.54
N PHE A 63 14.28 12.33 -14.06
CA PHE A 63 14.85 11.73 -12.85
C PHE A 63 16.37 11.58 -12.97
N ASP A 64 16.87 10.96 -14.04
CA ASP A 64 18.31 10.78 -14.27
C ASP A 64 19.05 12.13 -14.36
N ARG A 65 18.48 13.12 -15.08
CA ARG A 65 19.09 14.47 -15.15
C ARG A 65 19.26 15.14 -13.79
N ILE A 66 18.34 14.91 -12.84
CA ILE A 66 18.45 15.47 -11.49
C ILE A 66 19.56 14.77 -10.71
N PHE A 67 19.69 13.46 -10.85
CA PHE A 67 20.72 12.69 -10.14
C PHE A 67 22.13 12.90 -10.72
N ASP A 68 22.25 13.14 -12.03
CA ASP A 68 23.53 13.38 -12.71
C ASP A 68 23.93 14.87 -12.74
N ARG A 69 23.20 15.74 -12.02
CA ARG A 69 23.46 17.18 -12.06
C ARG A 69 24.82 17.53 -11.46
N ALA A 70 25.48 18.51 -12.07
CA ALA A 70 26.71 19.08 -11.51
C ALA A 70 26.44 19.75 -10.14
N GLY A 71 27.37 19.57 -9.19
CA GLY A 71 27.26 20.13 -7.83
C GLY A 71 26.49 19.27 -6.84
N GLY A 72 26.29 17.98 -7.15
CA GLY A 72 25.91 16.97 -6.15
C GLY A 72 27.01 16.77 -5.09
N THR A 73 26.63 16.22 -3.95
CA THR A 73 27.58 15.72 -2.94
C THR A 73 27.82 14.23 -3.14
N ASP A 74 29.00 13.76 -2.76
CA ASP A 74 29.30 12.33 -2.79
C ASP A 74 28.31 11.53 -1.93
N THR A 75 28.16 10.25 -2.29
CA THR A 75 27.39 9.29 -1.52
C THR A 75 27.91 9.23 -0.08
N ARG A 76 27.01 9.16 0.90
CA ARG A 76 27.40 9.02 2.30
C ARG A 76 28.05 7.66 2.53
N GLU A 77 28.95 7.60 3.50
CA GLU A 77 29.57 6.35 3.93
C GLU A 77 28.48 5.32 4.30
N GLY A 78 28.52 4.14 3.70
CA GLY A 78 27.54 3.07 3.87
C GLY A 78 26.37 3.10 2.88
N ASP A 79 26.17 4.18 2.13
CA ASP A 79 25.17 4.27 1.06
C ASP A 79 25.77 3.93 -0.31
N GLU A 80 27.04 3.49 -0.39
CA GLU A 80 27.69 3.18 -1.66
C GLU A 80 27.07 1.96 -2.35
N LEU A 81 27.07 1.99 -3.68
CA LEU A 81 26.63 0.84 -4.46
C LEU A 81 27.57 -0.38 -4.19
N PRO A 82 27.02 -1.59 -4.02
CA PRO A 82 27.83 -2.79 -3.83
C PRO A 82 28.79 -3.02 -4.99
N LYS A 83 29.98 -3.57 -4.70
CA LYS A 83 30.95 -3.95 -5.74
C LYS A 83 30.32 -4.93 -6.72
N GLY A 84 30.35 -4.59 -8.01
CA GLY A 84 29.76 -5.41 -9.09
C GLY A 84 28.27 -5.15 -9.36
N TYR A 85 27.68 -4.12 -8.75
CA TYR A 85 26.31 -3.71 -9.06
C TYR A 85 26.17 -3.38 -10.56
N ARG A 86 25.35 -4.16 -11.26
CA ARG A 86 24.91 -3.87 -12.62
C ARG A 86 23.48 -3.35 -12.55
N ARG A 87 23.22 -2.16 -13.11
CA ARG A 87 21.85 -1.72 -13.38
C ARG A 87 21.24 -2.68 -14.41
N THR A 88 20.50 -3.69 -13.94
CA THR A 88 19.73 -4.60 -14.78
C THR A 88 18.33 -4.05 -14.98
N GLY A 89 17.96 -3.80 -16.24
CA GLY A 89 16.67 -3.27 -16.61
C GLY A 89 16.78 -1.88 -17.22
N ARG A 90 16.62 -1.83 -18.53
CA ARG A 90 16.24 -0.64 -19.28
C ARG A 90 14.96 -0.99 -20.02
#